data_AF-A0A934NKZ1-F1
#
_entry.id   AF-A0A934NKZ1-F1
#
_cell.length_a   1.000
_cell.length_b   1.000
_cell.length_c   1.000
_cell.angle_alpha   90.00
_cell.angle_beta   90.00
_cell.angle_gamma   90.00
#
_symmetry.space_group_name_H-M   'P 1'
#
loop_
_entity.id
_entity.type
_entity.pdbx_description
1 polymer ?
#
loop_
_entity_poly.entity_id
_entity_poly.type
_entity_poly.pdbx_seq_one_letter_code
_entity_poly.pdbx_strand_id
1 'polypeptide(L)'
;MKKLIYLFVLTLGIISCSSDDVKEIDNSDLIGKWNWTGTSGGLIYFEETAETSGKTIHLTLMENYTYSITENENEISSGNYQLISKKSIYSGELERFIQFPENQQYTGIVMGGIIKTYELDKLDISDNNYDGIGSGFVRIE
;
A
#
# COMPACT_ATOMS: atom_id res chain seq x y z
N MET A 1 -4.98 -4.81 -72.87
CA MET A 1 -5.12 -5.22 -71.46
C MET A 1 -3.74 -5.58 -70.92
N LYS A 2 -3.10 -4.67 -70.19
CA LYS A 2 -1.76 -4.85 -69.62
C LYS A 2 -1.84 -4.66 -68.11
N LYS A 3 -1.25 -5.62 -67.40
CA LYS A 3 -1.18 -5.79 -65.95
C LYS A 3 -0.53 -4.58 -65.27
N LEU A 4 -1.02 -4.20 -64.09
CA LEU A 4 -0.26 -3.47 -63.08
C LEU A 4 -0.84 -3.81 -61.69
N ILE A 5 -0.21 -4.82 -61.08
CA ILE A 5 -0.25 -5.09 -59.64
C ILE A 5 0.61 -4.00 -59.00
N TYR A 6 0.07 -3.22 -58.07
CA TYR A 6 0.86 -2.64 -56.99
C TYR A 6 0.08 -2.70 -55.68
N LEU A 7 0.57 -3.64 -54.88
CA LEU A 7 0.34 -3.87 -53.47
C LEU A 7 0.76 -2.61 -52.68
N PHE A 8 -0.21 -1.87 -52.12
CA PHE A 8 0.08 -0.82 -51.14
C PHE A 8 -0.24 -1.34 -49.75
N VAL A 9 0.66 -2.18 -49.24
CA VAL A 9 0.72 -2.51 -47.82
C VAL A 9 1.48 -1.37 -47.16
N LEU A 10 0.74 -0.42 -46.60
CA LEU A 10 1.29 0.60 -45.72
C LEU A 10 1.04 0.16 -44.28
N THR A 11 1.88 -0.76 -43.82
CA THR A 11 2.04 -1.09 -42.40
C THR A 11 2.81 0.04 -41.72
N LEU A 12 2.11 1.12 -41.36
CA LEU A 12 2.65 2.15 -40.49
C LEU A 12 2.43 1.75 -39.04
N GLY A 13 3.53 1.31 -38.43
CA GLY A 13 3.89 1.64 -37.06
C GLY A 13 2.91 1.23 -35.98
N ILE A 14 2.97 -0.04 -35.59
CA ILE A 14 2.73 -0.40 -34.20
C ILE A 14 3.66 0.46 -33.34
N ILE A 15 3.08 1.46 -32.69
CA ILE A 15 3.70 2.20 -31.60
C ILE A 15 3.85 1.17 -30.49
N SER A 16 4.97 0.44 -30.49
CA SER A 16 5.41 -0.33 -29.34
C SER A 16 5.83 0.70 -28.31
N CYS A 17 4.85 1.14 -27.52
CA CYS A 17 5.11 1.71 -26.22
C CYS A 17 5.68 0.55 -25.41
N SER A 18 7.00 0.44 -25.34
CA SER A 18 7.62 -0.33 -24.27
C SER A 18 7.30 0.45 -23.00
N SER A 19 6.21 0.10 -22.33
CA SER A 19 6.20 0.28 -20.89
C SER A 19 7.39 -0.55 -20.43
N ASP A 20 8.45 0.11 -19.97
CA ASP A 20 9.38 -0.56 -19.08
C ASP A 20 8.49 -1.28 -18.07
N ASP A 21 8.51 -2.62 -18.08
CA ASP A 21 7.78 -3.42 -17.12
C ASP A 21 8.34 -3.04 -15.76
N VAL A 22 7.72 -2.04 -15.11
CA VAL A 22 8.02 -1.67 -13.74
C VAL A 22 7.67 -2.92 -12.97
N LYS A 23 8.70 -3.69 -12.60
CA LYS A 23 8.52 -4.89 -11.80
C LYS A 23 7.81 -4.46 -10.53
N GLU A 24 6.57 -4.91 -10.41
CA GLU A 24 5.76 -4.69 -9.23
C GLU A 24 6.53 -5.17 -8.02
N ILE A 25 6.56 -4.36 -6.96
CA ILE A 25 7.26 -4.72 -5.73
C ILE A 25 6.50 -5.87 -5.09
N ASP A 26 7.18 -7.00 -4.89
CA ASP A 26 6.61 -8.19 -4.25
C ASP A 26 6.01 -7.86 -2.87
N ASN A 27 4.82 -8.39 -2.62
CA ASN A 27 4.07 -8.23 -1.38
C ASN A 27 4.01 -9.51 -0.53
N SER A 28 4.73 -10.58 -0.89
CA SER A 28 4.53 -11.91 -0.29
C SER A 28 4.71 -11.95 1.22
N ASP A 29 5.61 -11.11 1.75
CA ASP A 29 5.85 -10.97 3.19
C ASP A 29 4.76 -10.16 3.91
N LEU A 30 3.98 -9.36 3.19
CA LEU A 30 2.90 -8.53 3.72
C LEU A 30 1.55 -9.25 3.74
N ILE A 31 1.37 -10.27 2.89
CA ILE A 31 0.10 -11.01 2.77
C ILE A 31 -0.28 -11.59 4.13
N GLY A 32 -1.52 -11.34 4.56
CA GLY A 32 -2.04 -11.86 5.82
C GLY A 32 -3.06 -10.93 6.46
N LYS A 33 -3.52 -11.32 7.64
CA LYS A 33 -4.42 -10.54 8.47
C LYS A 33 -3.66 -10.00 9.68
N TRP A 34 -3.79 -8.70 9.89
CA TRP A 34 -3.00 -7.92 10.83
C TRP A 34 -3.94 -7.23 11.81
N ASN A 35 -3.79 -7.53 13.09
CA ASN A 35 -4.46 -6.85 14.18
C ASN A 35 -3.72 -5.56 14.53
N TRP A 36 -4.41 -4.43 14.45
CA TRP A 36 -3.86 -3.14 14.82
C TRP A 36 -3.58 -3.07 16.33
N THR A 37 -2.39 -2.61 16.71
CA THR A 37 -1.99 -2.44 18.12
C THR A 37 -2.13 -1.00 18.58
N GLY A 38 -1.98 -0.03 17.67
CA GLY A 38 -2.09 1.38 18.00
C GLY A 38 -1.58 2.29 16.89
N THR A 39 -1.99 3.55 16.96
CA THR A 39 -1.51 4.65 16.12
C THR A 39 -1.07 5.78 17.02
N SER A 40 0.15 6.29 16.81
CA SER A 40 0.69 7.37 17.64
C SER A 40 1.65 8.26 16.85
N GLY A 41 1.95 9.44 17.42
CA GLY A 41 2.86 10.41 16.84
C GLY A 41 2.24 11.80 16.79
N GLY A 42 2.60 12.58 15.78
CA GLY A 42 2.16 13.95 15.62
C GLY A 42 3.01 14.98 16.38
N LEU A 43 2.94 16.24 15.93
CA LEU A 43 3.63 17.37 16.56
C LEU A 43 3.19 17.59 18.02
N ILE A 44 1.89 17.47 18.27
CA ILE A 44 1.34 17.28 19.61
C ILE A 44 1.10 15.79 19.73
N TYR A 45 1.91 15.14 20.56
CA TYR A 45 1.85 13.70 20.71
C TYR A 45 0.44 13.24 21.07
N PHE A 46 -0.07 12.29 20.29
CA PHE A 46 -1.26 11.52 20.61
C PHE A 46 -0.96 10.04 20.48
N GLU A 47 -1.81 9.25 21.12
CA GLU A 47 -1.79 7.80 21.05
C GLU A 47 -3.22 7.28 21.08
N GLU A 48 -3.57 6.43 20.13
CA GLU A 48 -4.82 5.68 20.07
C GLU A 48 -4.48 4.18 20.04
N THR A 49 -5.12 3.40 20.91
CA THR A 49 -4.98 1.94 20.99
C THR A 49 -6.36 1.31 21.10
N ALA A 50 -6.44 -0.02 21.01
CA ALA A 50 -7.68 -0.73 21.29
C ALA A 50 -8.22 -0.42 22.70
N GLU A 51 -7.34 -0.24 23.68
CA GLU A 51 -7.72 0.05 25.08
C GLU A 51 -8.27 1.47 25.24
N THR A 52 -7.70 2.47 24.57
CA THR A 52 -8.13 3.86 24.70
C THR A 52 -9.34 4.20 23.83
N SER A 53 -9.50 3.52 22.69
CA SER A 53 -10.59 3.77 21.74
C SER A 53 -11.78 2.81 21.87
N GLY A 54 -11.57 1.62 22.45
CA GLY A 54 -12.56 0.54 22.45
C GLY A 54 -12.78 -0.10 21.07
N LYS A 55 -11.91 0.19 20.09
CA LYS A 55 -12.01 -0.34 18.72
C LYS A 55 -11.15 -1.58 18.55
N THR A 56 -11.63 -2.51 17.73
CA THR A 56 -10.82 -3.58 17.14
C THR A 56 -10.67 -3.31 15.65
N ILE A 57 -9.44 -3.10 15.17
CA ILE A 57 -9.16 -2.83 13.76
C ILE A 57 -8.32 -3.97 13.18
N HIS A 58 -8.76 -4.53 12.05
CA HIS A 58 -7.96 -5.48 11.27
C HIS A 58 -7.66 -4.94 9.88
N LEU A 59 -6.40 -5.06 9.48
CA LEU A 59 -5.93 -4.86 8.11
C LEU A 59 -5.67 -6.22 7.46
N THR A 60 -6.34 -6.50 6.35
CA THR A 60 -6.07 -7.69 5.53
C THR A 60 -5.38 -7.26 4.25
N LEU A 61 -4.22 -7.85 3.96
CA LEU A 61 -3.47 -7.64 2.71
C LEU A 61 -3.47 -8.95 1.92
N MET A 62 -3.90 -8.90 0.66
CA MET A 62 -4.07 -10.07 -0.20
C MET A 62 -3.00 -10.15 -1.29
N GLU A 63 -2.76 -11.35 -1.80
CA GLU A 63 -1.74 -11.64 -2.84
C GLU A 63 -1.92 -10.77 -4.09
N ASN A 64 -3.16 -10.49 -4.49
CA ASN A 64 -3.51 -9.69 -5.66
C ASN A 64 -3.50 -8.17 -5.41
N TYR A 65 -2.76 -7.68 -4.41
CA TYR A 65 -2.65 -6.26 -4.05
C TYR A 65 -3.97 -5.59 -3.66
N THR A 66 -4.94 -6.39 -3.23
CA THR A 66 -6.17 -5.87 -2.61
C THR A 66 -6.05 -5.84 -1.10
N TYR A 67 -6.82 -4.96 -0.47
CA TYR A 67 -6.90 -4.84 0.98
C TYR A 67 -8.34 -4.70 1.47
N SER A 68 -8.54 -5.01 2.75
CA SER A 68 -9.75 -4.67 3.51
C SER A 68 -9.35 -4.20 4.91
N ILE A 69 -10.03 -3.17 5.40
CA ILE A 69 -9.94 -2.68 6.77
C ILE A 69 -11.29 -2.89 7.42
N THR A 70 -11.31 -3.60 8.53
CA THR A 70 -12.50 -3.76 9.37
C THR A 70 -12.33 -3.03 10.69
N GLU A 71 -13.39 -2.38 11.17
CA GLU A 71 -13.51 -1.87 12.53
C GLU A 71 -14.68 -2.56 13.21
N ASN A 72 -14.43 -3.20 14.34
CA ASN A 72 -15.44 -3.96 15.10
C ASN A 72 -16.25 -4.90 14.19
N GLU A 73 -15.53 -5.68 13.38
CA GLU A 73 -16.05 -6.65 12.40
C GLU A 73 -16.76 -6.06 11.17
N ASN A 74 -16.96 -4.74 11.09
CA ASN A 74 -17.55 -4.09 9.93
C ASN A 74 -16.46 -3.61 8.97
N GLU A 75 -16.56 -3.95 7.69
CA GLU A 75 -15.66 -3.38 6.67
C GLU A 75 -15.91 -1.88 6.54
N ILE A 76 -14.86 -1.08 6.78
CA ILE A 76 -14.89 0.39 6.67
C ILE A 76 -14.09 0.90 5.48
N SER A 77 -13.23 0.07 4.88
CA SER A 77 -12.49 0.41 3.66
C SER A 77 -12.02 -0.85 2.94
N SER A 78 -12.03 -0.83 1.61
CA SER A 78 -11.43 -1.87 0.79
C SER A 78 -11.02 -1.31 -0.57
N GLY A 79 -10.15 -2.03 -1.28
CA GLY A 79 -9.70 -1.63 -2.61
C GLY A 79 -8.36 -2.24 -3.00
N ASN A 80 -7.67 -1.60 -3.93
CA ASN A 80 -6.30 -1.95 -4.32
C ASN A 80 -5.32 -1.01 -3.62
N TYR A 81 -4.21 -1.54 -3.11
CA TYR A 81 -3.08 -0.75 -2.63
C TYR A 81 -1.93 -0.81 -3.62
N GLN A 82 -0.98 0.12 -3.49
CA GLN A 82 0.24 0.14 -4.29
C GLN A 82 1.46 0.05 -3.38
N LEU A 83 2.50 -0.63 -3.87
CA LEU A 83 3.84 -0.58 -3.29
C LEU A 83 4.75 0.21 -4.23
N ILE A 84 5.37 1.25 -3.70
CA ILE A 84 6.34 2.07 -4.43
C ILE A 84 7.63 2.24 -3.62
N SER A 85 8.73 2.56 -4.28
CA SER A 85 9.97 2.95 -3.60
C SER A 85 9.96 4.45 -3.31
N LYS A 86 10.09 4.83 -2.04
CA LYS A 86 10.15 6.24 -1.61
C LYS A 86 11.36 6.47 -0.71
N LYS A 87 11.98 7.64 -0.82
CA LYS A 87 13.07 8.01 0.11
C LYS A 87 12.51 8.14 1.52
N SER A 88 13.02 7.33 2.43
CA SER A 88 12.68 7.32 3.85
C SER A 88 13.40 8.46 4.56
N ILE A 89 12.67 9.23 5.36
CA ILE A 89 13.30 10.23 6.24
C ILE A 89 14.03 9.56 7.41
N TYR A 90 13.70 8.31 7.73
CA TYR A 90 14.21 7.59 8.89
C TYR A 90 15.59 6.99 8.63
N SER A 91 15.80 6.43 7.44
CA SER A 91 17.09 5.84 7.04
C SER A 91 17.89 6.70 6.07
N GLY A 92 17.22 7.60 5.33
CA GLY A 92 17.82 8.32 4.21
C GLY A 92 17.86 7.52 2.90
N GLU A 93 17.45 6.25 2.89
CA GLU A 93 17.50 5.35 1.75
C GLU A 93 16.13 5.17 1.06
N LEU A 94 16.12 4.52 -0.10
CA LEU A 94 14.87 4.09 -0.73
C LEU A 94 14.29 2.89 0.02
N GLU A 95 13.05 3.02 0.49
CA GLU A 95 12.32 1.98 1.21
C GLU A 95 10.94 1.76 0.59
N ARG A 96 10.33 0.61 0.89
CA ARG A 96 8.96 0.30 0.45
C ARG A 96 7.98 1.24 1.13
N PHE A 97 7.12 1.84 0.33
CA PHE A 97 6.03 2.70 0.76
C PHE A 97 4.72 2.08 0.27
N ILE A 98 3.82 1.79 1.21
CA ILE A 98 2.46 1.35 0.90
C ILE A 98 1.57 2.56 0.74
N GLN A 99 0.73 2.56 -0.29
CA GLN A 99 -0.26 3.60 -0.53
C GLN A 99 -1.63 2.94 -0.71
N PHE A 100 -2.54 3.21 0.21
CA PHE A 100 -3.95 2.89 0.06
C PHE A 100 -4.68 4.06 -0.64
N PRO A 101 -5.83 3.82 -1.28
CA PRO A 101 -6.67 4.88 -1.83
C PRO A 101 -7.06 5.89 -0.76
N GLU A 102 -7.08 7.18 -1.12
CA GLU A 102 -7.58 8.22 -0.23
C GLU A 102 -9.07 8.00 0.05
N ASN A 103 -9.40 7.60 1.28
CA ASN A 103 -10.76 7.54 1.76
C ASN A 103 -11.06 8.81 2.58
N GLN A 104 -12.24 9.40 2.39
CA GLN A 104 -12.65 10.56 3.19
C GLN A 104 -13.04 10.19 4.63
N GLN A 105 -13.14 8.89 4.94
CA GLN A 105 -13.45 8.38 6.27
C GLN A 105 -12.15 8.02 7.00
N TYR A 106 -12.01 8.54 8.22
CA TYR A 106 -10.91 8.17 9.11
C TYR A 106 -10.96 6.67 9.45
N THR A 107 -9.87 5.95 9.22
CA THR A 107 -9.75 4.50 9.44
C THR A 107 -9.07 4.11 10.74
N GLY A 108 -8.54 5.07 11.50
CA GLY A 108 -7.71 4.79 12.68
C GLY A 108 -6.27 4.39 12.39
N ILE A 109 -5.89 4.20 11.13
CA ILE A 109 -4.54 3.77 10.73
C ILE A 109 -3.91 4.69 9.67
N VAL A 110 -2.59 4.66 9.57
CA VAL A 110 -1.85 5.35 8.51
C VAL A 110 -2.15 4.70 7.16
N MET A 111 -2.76 5.47 6.25
CA MET A 111 -3.19 5.02 4.91
C MET A 111 -2.12 5.20 3.82
N GLY A 112 -0.96 5.73 4.16
CA GLY A 112 0.17 5.85 3.24
C GLY A 112 1.46 6.06 4.01
N GLY A 113 2.44 5.16 3.88
CA GLY A 113 3.64 5.23 4.70
C GLY A 113 4.73 4.24 4.30
N ILE A 114 5.93 4.45 4.84
CA ILE A 114 6.98 3.44 4.84
C ILE A 114 6.46 2.22 5.59
N ILE A 115 6.46 1.07 4.91
CA ILE A 115 5.97 -0.20 5.44
C ILE A 115 7.13 -1.12 5.77
N LYS A 116 7.13 -1.65 6.99
CA LYS A 116 8.15 -2.59 7.47
C LYS A 116 7.49 -3.78 8.12
N THR A 117 7.96 -4.95 7.72
CA THR A 117 7.79 -6.19 8.48
C THR A 117 9.08 -6.46 9.24
N TYR A 118 8.96 -6.84 10.50
CA TYR A 118 10.07 -7.27 11.33
C TYR A 118 9.55 -8.28 12.33
N GLU A 119 10.47 -9.09 12.87
CA GLU A 119 10.05 -10.36 13.47
C GLU A 119 9.23 -11.17 12.42
N LEU A 120 8.59 -12.28 12.77
CA LEU A 120 7.80 -13.05 11.79
C LEU A 120 6.35 -12.53 11.68
N ASP A 121 5.95 -11.64 12.57
CA ASP A 121 4.56 -11.33 12.88
C ASP A 121 4.29 -9.85 13.20
N LYS A 122 5.25 -8.93 13.02
CA LYS A 122 5.00 -7.49 13.20
C LYS A 122 5.06 -6.72 11.90
N LEU A 123 4.21 -5.71 11.80
CA LEU A 123 4.14 -4.78 10.69
C LEU A 123 3.94 -3.37 11.21
N ASP A 124 4.71 -2.42 10.69
CA ASP A 124 4.53 -0.99 10.95
C ASP A 124 4.31 -0.23 9.64
N ILE A 125 3.45 0.78 9.69
CA ILE A 125 3.26 1.76 8.61
C ILE A 125 3.50 3.16 9.19
N SER A 126 4.50 3.87 8.68
CA SER A 126 4.86 5.22 9.16
C SER A 126 4.76 6.24 8.04
N ASP A 127 4.04 7.34 8.25
CA ASP A 127 3.64 8.30 7.20
C ASP A 127 4.80 9.04 6.47
N ASN A 128 6.03 8.87 6.96
CA ASN A 128 7.27 9.42 6.43
C ASN A 128 7.39 10.94 6.59
N ASN A 129 6.87 11.49 7.71
CA ASN A 129 6.98 12.89 8.09
C ASN A 129 7.81 13.09 9.37
N TYR A 130 8.48 14.24 9.51
CA TYR A 130 9.37 14.51 10.65
C TYR A 130 8.63 14.56 12.00
N ASP A 131 7.40 15.04 11.98
CA ASP A 131 6.44 15.04 13.09
C ASP A 131 5.39 13.92 12.91
N GLY A 132 5.82 12.85 12.23
CA GLY A 132 4.94 11.87 11.63
C GLY A 132 4.12 11.04 12.60
N ILE A 133 3.24 10.26 11.99
CA ILE A 133 2.32 9.33 12.63
C ILE A 133 2.66 7.92 12.13
N GLY A 134 2.61 6.95 13.05
CA GLY A 134 2.81 5.54 12.74
C GLY A 134 1.68 4.67 13.28
N SER A 135 1.37 3.60 12.56
CA SER A 135 0.48 2.53 12.99
C SER A 135 1.23 1.22 13.10
N GLY A 136 1.06 0.52 14.22
CA GLY A 136 1.64 -0.80 14.47
C GLY A 136 0.60 -1.91 14.39
N PHE A 137 1.05 -3.10 14.01
CA PHE A 137 0.20 -4.28 13.82
C PHE A 137 0.92 -5.58 14.20
N VAL A 138 0.13 -6.58 14.59
CA VAL A 138 0.57 -7.96 14.83
C VAL A 138 -0.24 -8.93 13.96
N ARG A 139 0.44 -9.87 13.31
CA ARG A 139 -0.18 -10.89 12.45
C ARG A 139 -1.06 -11.83 13.27
N ILE A 140 -2.24 -12.13 12.77
CA ILE A 140 -3.18 -13.08 13.37
C ILE A 140 -3.56 -14.24 12.46
N GLU A 141 -3.39 -14.09 11.13
CA GLU A 141 -3.58 -15.14 10.12
C GLU A 141 -2.60 -14.97 8.95
#